data_AF-A0A2W8B4E1-F1
#
_entry.id   AF-A0A2W8B4E1-F1
#
_cell.length_a   1.000
_cell.length_b   1.000
_cell.length_c   1.000
_cell.angle_alpha   90.00
_cell.angle_beta   90.00
_cell.angle_gamma   90.00
#
_symmetry.space_group_name_H-M   'P 1'
#
loop_
_entity.id
_entity.type
_entity.pdbx_description
1 polymer ?
#
loop_
_entity_poly.entity_id
_entity_poly.type
_entity_poly.pdbx_seq_one_letter_code
_entity_poly.pdbx_strand_id
1 'polypeptide(L)'
;MDFSLRNQMVSLSKESSALSQLHFGLGWDPVKKKGLLGGLFGGNDSIDLDAGCVLMDSTGKTIDTIWFRKLKSTCGAVVHSGDNLTGEG
;
A
#
# COMPACT_ATOMS: atom_id res chain seq x y z
N MET A 1 -8.61 7.89 16.72
CA MET A 1 -9.93 7.84 16.08
C MET A 1 -9.69 7.11 14.79
N ASP A 2 -10.01 5.82 14.75
CA ASP A 2 -9.60 4.97 13.64
C ASP A 2 -10.80 4.71 12.75
N PHE A 3 -10.71 5.20 11.51
CA PHE A 3 -11.72 4.94 10.50
C PHE A 3 -11.35 3.63 9.78
N SER A 4 -12.04 2.54 10.09
CA SER A 4 -11.99 1.32 9.26
C SER A 4 -13.08 1.40 8.20
N LEU A 5 -12.65 1.61 6.95
CA LEU A 5 -13.54 1.80 5.80
C LEU A 5 -13.45 0.58 4.88
N ARG A 6 -14.42 -0.34 4.96
CA ARG A 6 -14.61 -1.39 3.96
C ARG A 6 -15.57 -0.89 2.89
N ASN A 7 -15.11 -0.85 1.63
CA ASN A 7 -15.90 -0.49 0.44
C ASN A 7 -16.43 0.96 0.44
N GLN A 8 -15.57 1.94 0.73
CA GLN A 8 -15.96 3.33 0.90
C GLN A 8 -15.39 4.21 -0.20
N MET A 9 -16.26 4.99 -0.83
CA MET A 9 -15.87 6.06 -1.75
C MET A 9 -15.76 7.35 -0.96
N VAL A 10 -14.54 7.85 -0.80
CA VAL A 10 -14.30 9.14 -0.13
C VAL A 10 -14.36 10.25 -1.18
N SER A 11 -15.38 11.11 -1.07
CA SER A 11 -15.50 12.29 -1.94
C SER A 11 -14.66 13.43 -1.37
N LEU A 12 -13.62 13.83 -2.09
CA LEU A 12 -12.68 14.88 -1.67
C LEU A 12 -13.23 16.31 -1.90
N SER A 13 -14.40 16.44 -2.53
CA SER A 13 -15.03 17.73 -2.86
C SER A 13 -15.68 18.45 -1.67
N LYS A 14 -15.84 17.79 -0.52
CA LYS A 14 -16.64 18.31 0.62
C LYS A 14 -15.83 19.08 1.66
N GLU A 15 -14.50 19.06 1.57
CA GLU A 15 -13.57 19.66 2.53
C GLU A 15 -12.62 20.62 1.78
N SER A 16 -12.96 21.91 1.73
CA SER A 16 -12.15 23.11 1.41
C SER A 16 -10.91 23.02 0.46
N SER A 17 -10.83 23.96 -0.50
CA SER A 17 -9.65 24.47 -1.23
C SER A 17 -8.62 23.44 -1.74
N ALA A 18 -8.58 23.23 -3.06
CA ALA A 18 -7.54 22.53 -3.83
C ALA A 18 -6.60 21.61 -3.03
N LEU A 19 -6.99 20.34 -2.90
CA LEU A 19 -6.15 19.30 -2.33
C LEU A 19 -4.83 19.17 -3.10
N SER A 20 -3.72 19.50 -2.44
CA SER A 20 -2.40 19.56 -3.07
C SER A 20 -1.53 18.33 -2.80
N GLN A 21 -1.80 17.60 -1.71
CA GLN A 21 -1.01 16.44 -1.28
C GLN A 21 -1.91 15.37 -0.66
N LEU A 22 -1.57 14.10 -0.92
CA LEU A 22 -2.23 12.92 -0.38
C LEU A 22 -1.18 11.91 0.08
N HIS A 23 -1.46 11.23 1.19
CA HIS A 23 -0.64 10.15 1.72
C HIS A 23 -1.51 8.92 1.94
N PHE A 24 -1.02 7.76 1.47
CA PHE A 24 -1.66 6.46 1.63
C PHE A 24 -0.70 5.55 2.40
N GLY A 25 -1.22 4.78 3.35
CA GLY A 25 -0.45 3.84 4.14
C GLY A 25 -1.08 2.45 4.12
N LEU A 26 -0.24 1.42 4.05
CA LEU A 26 -0.61 0.01 4.18
C LEU A 26 0.19 -0.57 5.36
N GLY A 27 -0.52 -1.08 6.35
CA GLY A 27 0.08 -1.75 7.51
C GLY A 27 -0.66 -3.05 7.81
N TRP A 28 0.07 -4.06 8.27
CA TRP A 28 -0.47 -5.37 8.65
C TRP A 28 0.35 -5.98 9.78
N ASP A 29 -0.28 -6.87 10.56
CA ASP A 29 0.41 -7.60 11.61
C ASP A 29 1.15 -8.82 11.03
N PRO A 30 2.44 -9.03 11.37
CA PRO A 30 3.18 -10.23 10.99
C PRO A 30 2.57 -11.49 11.58
N VAL A 31 2.64 -12.60 10.83
CA VAL A 31 2.18 -13.90 11.37
C VAL A 31 3.12 -14.37 12.48
N LYS A 32 2.53 -14.85 13.58
CA LYS A 32 3.29 -15.39 14.71
C LYS A 32 3.99 -16.69 14.32
N LYS A 33 5.32 -16.71 14.42
CA LYS A 33 6.13 -17.92 14.22
C LYS A 33 5.72 -18.99 15.23
N LYS A 34 5.42 -20.21 14.76
CA LYS A 34 5.26 -21.39 15.64
C LYS A 34 6.62 -21.72 16.28
N GLY A 35 6.62 -22.18 17.53
CA GLY A 35 7.83 -22.42 18.33
C GLY A 35 8.79 -23.47 17.74
N LEU A 36 9.84 -23.83 18.49
CA LEU A 36 10.97 -24.67 18.02
C LEU A 36 10.57 -25.98 17.31
N LEU A 37 9.46 -26.62 17.71
CA LEU A 37 8.92 -27.81 17.02
C LEU A 37 8.12 -27.49 15.76
N GLY A 38 7.50 -26.32 15.66
CA GLY A 38 6.75 -25.87 14.47
C GLY A 38 7.64 -25.54 13.28
N GLY A 39 8.87 -25.05 13.51
CA GLY A 39 9.85 -24.83 12.45
C GLY A 39 10.39 -26.12 11.81
N LEU A 40 10.34 -27.24 12.54
CA LEU A 40 10.82 -28.55 12.06
C LEU A 40 9.82 -29.25 11.12
N PHE A 41 8.53 -28.90 11.21
CA PHE A 41 7.46 -29.47 10.38
C PHE A 41 7.06 -28.60 9.18
N GLY A 42 7.82 -27.53 8.90
CA GLY A 42 7.64 -26.70 7.71
C GLY A 42 6.46 -25.72 7.81
N GLY A 43 6.75 -24.44 7.60
CA GLY A 43 5.76 -23.38 7.53
C GLY A 43 6.47 -22.02 7.53
N ASN A 44 6.80 -21.52 6.35
CA ASN A 44 7.21 -20.12 6.21
C ASN A 44 5.93 -19.29 6.13
N ASP A 45 5.36 -18.96 7.29
CA ASP A 45 4.07 -18.26 7.42
C ASP A 45 4.20 -16.74 7.14
N SER A 46 5.22 -16.28 6.42
CA SER A 46 5.38 -14.85 6.11
C SER A 46 4.31 -14.39 5.13
N ILE A 47 3.55 -13.35 5.52
CA ILE A 47 2.62 -12.65 4.65
C ILE A 47 3.30 -11.38 4.14
N ASP A 48 3.30 -11.22 2.81
CA ASP A 48 3.81 -10.06 2.11
C ASP A 48 2.64 -9.31 1.46
N LEU A 49 2.50 -8.02 1.76
CA LEU A 49 1.44 -7.18 1.20
C LEU A 49 2.04 -6.01 0.44
N ASP A 50 1.70 -5.91 -0.83
CA ASP A 50 2.14 -4.83 -1.70
C ASP A 50 1.16 -3.64 -1.71
N ALA A 51 1.72 -2.43 -1.69
CA ALA A 51 1.03 -1.22 -2.09
C ALA A 51 1.48 -0.78 -3.50
N GLY A 52 0.52 -0.33 -4.30
CA GLY A 52 0.81 0.14 -5.66
C GLY A 52 -0.19 1.19 -6.13
N CYS A 53 0.23 2.00 -7.08
CA CYS A 53 -0.57 3.05 -7.68
C CYS A 53 -0.49 2.97 -9.21
N VAL A 54 -1.65 2.96 -9.87
CA VAL A 54 -1.76 3.07 -11.33
C VAL A 54 -2.30 4.44 -11.66
N LEU A 55 -1.53 5.22 -12.42
CA LEU A 55 -1.98 6.49 -12.96
C LEU A 55 -2.64 6.25 -14.31
N MET A 56 -3.83 6.82 -14.51
CA MET A 56 -4.59 6.70 -15.73
C MET A 56 -5.01 8.08 -16.24
N ASP A 57 -5.17 8.21 -17.56
CA ASP A 57 -5.79 9.39 -18.14
C ASP A 57 -7.33 9.32 -18.06
N SER A 58 -8.00 10.35 -18.57
CA SER A 58 -9.47 10.44 -18.57
C SER A 58 -10.15 9.37 -19.43
N THR A 59 -9.41 8.67 -20.30
CA THR A 59 -9.93 7.56 -21.10
C THR A 59 -9.72 6.21 -20.43
N GLY A 60 -9.09 6.18 -19.25
CA GLY A 60 -8.73 4.96 -18.53
C GLY A 60 -7.44 4.31 -19.02
N LYS A 61 -6.70 4.95 -19.93
CA LYS A 61 -5.42 4.42 -20.40
C LYS A 61 -4.36 4.62 -19.31
N THR A 62 -3.61 3.58 -19.01
CA THR A 62 -2.50 3.63 -18.06
C THR A 62 -1.39 4.55 -18.57
N ILE A 63 -1.03 5.53 -17.74
CA ILE A 63 0.10 6.46 -17.92
C ILE A 63 1.33 5.91 -17.21
N ASP A 64 1.17 5.43 -15.98
CA ASP A 64 2.27 4.96 -15.14
C ASP A 64 1.80 3.93 -14.10
N THR A 65 2.73 3.12 -13.57
CA THR A 65 2.52 2.17 -12.48
C THR A 65 3.67 2.26 -11.48
N ILE A 66 3.35 2.60 -10.24
CA ILE A 66 4.27 2.85 -9.13
C ILE A 66 4.06 1.73 -8.11
N TRP A 67 5.13 1.03 -7.77
CA TRP A 67 5.14 -0.18 -6.93
C TRP A 67 6.57 -0.46 -6.45
N PHE A 68 6.80 -1.53 -5.69
CA PHE A 68 8.09 -1.82 -5.06
C PHE A 68 9.29 -1.81 -6.03
N ARG A 69 9.09 -2.07 -7.33
CA ARG A 69 10.14 -2.04 -8.37
C ARG A 69 10.28 -0.71 -9.10
N LYS A 70 9.35 0.22 -8.92
CA LYS A 70 9.38 1.58 -9.48
C LYS A 70 8.81 2.55 -8.45
N LEU A 71 9.70 3.10 -7.61
CA LEU A 71 9.29 3.88 -6.43
C LEU A 71 8.83 5.31 -6.74
N LYS A 72 9.01 5.81 -7.96
CA LYS A 72 8.64 7.18 -8.34
C LYS A 72 7.97 7.17 -9.69
N SER A 73 6.90 7.96 -9.83
CA SER A 73 6.30 8.19 -11.14
C SER A 73 7.26 8.98 -12.05
N THR A 74 7.11 8.81 -13.35
CA THR A 74 7.94 9.53 -14.34
C THR A 74 7.77 11.05 -14.22
N CYS A 75 6.59 11.53 -13.83
CA CYS A 75 6.30 12.94 -13.61
C CYS A 75 6.64 13.46 -12.19
N GLY A 76 7.08 12.58 -11.28
CA GLY A 76 7.45 12.94 -9.91
C GLY A 76 6.28 13.18 -8.95
N ALA A 77 5.03 13.11 -9.40
CA ALA A 77 3.85 13.37 -8.58
C ALA A 77 3.50 12.27 -7.57
N VAL A 78 3.98 11.04 -7.78
CA VAL A 78 3.73 9.91 -6.88
C VAL A 78 5.06 9.29 -6.44
N VAL A 79 5.20 9.08 -5.14
CA VAL A 79 6.38 8.46 -4.52
C VAL A 79 5.92 7.34 -3.61
N HIS A 80 6.44 6.14 -3.84
CA HIS A 80 6.36 4.98 -2.95
C HIS A 80 7.52 5.03 -1.96
N SER A 81 7.26 4.90 -0.67
CA SER A 81 8.29 5.00 0.39
C SER A 81 9.25 3.82 0.42
N GLY A 82 8.83 2.68 -0.14
CA GLY A 82 9.59 1.42 -0.12
C GLY A 82 8.69 0.29 0.33
N ASP A 83 9.18 -0.93 0.16
CA ASP A 83 8.44 -2.15 0.46
C ASP A 83 8.84 -2.73 1.82
N ASN A 84 7.87 -3.32 2.53
CA ASN A 84 8.09 -3.96 3.82
C ASN A 84 7.71 -5.43 3.73
N LEU A 85 8.70 -6.31 3.63
CA LEU A 85 8.47 -7.75 3.46
C LEU A 85 8.02 -8.49 4.73
N THR A 86 7.94 -7.78 5.86
CA THR A 86 7.81 -8.40 7.18
C THR A 86 6.55 -7.99 7.93
N GLY A 87 6.00 -6.82 7.63
CA GLY A 87 4.92 -6.19 8.41
C GLY A 87 5.39 -5.56 9.73
N GLU A 88 6.70 -5.57 10.04
CA GLU A 88 7.22 -4.87 11.23
C GLU A 88 7.24 -3.35 10.96
N GLY A 89 6.51 -2.56 11.77
CA GLY A 89 6.49 -1.09 11.64
C GLY A 89 5.33 -0.42 12.37
#